data_AF-A0A0F0H5V4-F1
#
_entry.id   AF-A0A0F0H5V4-F1
#
_cell.length_a   1.000
_cell.length_b   1.000
_cell.length_c   1.000
_cell.angle_alpha   90.00
_cell.angle_beta   90.00
_cell.angle_gamma   90.00
#
_symmetry.space_group_name_H-M   'P 1'
#
loop_
_entity.id
_entity.type
_entity.pdbx_description
1 polymer ?
#
loop_
_entity_poly.entity_id
_entity_poly.type
_entity_poly.pdbx_seq_one_letter_code
_entity_poly.pdbx_strand_id
1 'polypeptide(L)'
;MGLLLSVGWCAFMILLPTRQWMHGPSARIIMEKWADGVARTDALVLLTGAMVDAQTQNSKELGRRARAYRAAVLILLAQVLTLVAAIFQS
;
A
#
# COMPACT_ATOMS: atom_id res chain seq x y z
N MET A 1 30.24 3.30 -2.71
CA MET A 1 29.15 3.46 -3.70
C MET A 1 27.99 2.48 -3.49
N GLY A 2 28.22 1.17 -3.32
CA GLY A 2 27.12 0.19 -3.15
C GLY A 2 26.18 0.44 -1.95
N LEU A 3 26.72 0.91 -0.82
CA LEU A 3 25.94 1.32 0.36
C LEU A 3 24.97 2.49 0.06
N LEU A 4 25.45 3.54 -0.59
CA LEU A 4 24.64 4.70 -0.95
C LEU A 4 23.52 4.35 -1.94
N LEU A 5 23.83 3.49 -2.93
CA LEU A 5 22.85 3.03 -3.93
C LEU A 5 21.73 2.19 -3.29
N SER A 6 22.06 1.36 -2.32
CA SER A 6 21.07 0.52 -1.62
C SER A 6 20.20 1.30 -0.64
N VAL A 7 20.74 2.35 0.00
CA VAL A 7 19.93 3.32 0.76
C VAL A 7 18.98 4.09 -0.15
N GLY A 8 19.47 4.61 -1.28
CA GLY A 8 18.65 5.32 -2.27
C GLY A 8 17.53 4.43 -2.84
N TRP A 9 17.83 3.16 -3.11
CA TRP A 9 16.84 2.17 -3.56
C TRP A 9 15.77 1.89 -2.50
N CYS A 10 16.16 1.74 -1.23
CA CYS A 10 15.20 1.56 -0.13
C CYS A 10 14.26 2.75 0.00
N ALA A 11 14.79 3.97 -0.05
CA ALA A 11 13.99 5.19 0.00
C ALA A 11 13.01 5.26 -1.19
N PHE A 12 13.47 4.94 -2.39
CA PHE A 12 12.63 4.93 -3.59
C PHE A 12 11.48 3.93 -3.51
N MET A 13 11.74 2.69 -3.06
CA MET A 13 10.68 1.68 -2.92
C MET A 13 9.62 2.06 -1.87
N ILE A 14 10.04 2.69 -0.77
CA ILE A 14 9.13 3.09 0.31
C ILE A 14 8.28 4.29 -0.13
N LEU A 15 8.89 5.27 -0.80
CA LEU A 15 8.23 6.51 -1.22
C LEU A 15 7.42 6.37 -2.52
N LEU A 16 7.47 5.22 -3.19
CA LEU A 16 6.78 5.03 -4.46
C LEU A 16 5.25 5.20 -4.28
N PRO A 17 4.62 6.19 -4.96
CA PRO A 17 3.22 6.51 -4.75
C PRO A 17 2.29 5.37 -5.19
N THR A 18 1.18 5.19 -4.47
CA THR A 18 0.16 4.17 -4.81
C THR A 18 -0.75 4.78 -5.85
N ARG A 19 -0.59 4.38 -7.11
CA ARG A 19 -1.46 4.87 -8.19
C ARG A 19 -2.89 4.33 -8.14
N GLN A 20 -3.15 3.27 -7.38
CA GLN A 20 -4.41 2.50 -7.48
C GLN A 20 -5.17 2.42 -6.14
N TRP A 21 -5.15 3.48 -5.33
CA TRP A 21 -5.97 3.46 -4.12
C TRP A 21 -7.45 3.53 -4.51
N MET A 22 -8.14 2.40 -4.36
CA MET A 22 -9.55 2.29 -4.71
C MET A 22 -10.37 2.94 -3.60
N HIS A 23 -11.06 4.02 -3.92
CA HIS A 23 -12.06 4.60 -3.04
C HIS A 23 -13.39 3.87 -3.23
N GLY A 24 -14.23 3.88 -2.19
CA GLY A 24 -15.58 3.31 -2.28
C GLY A 24 -16.41 3.93 -3.41
N PRO A 25 -17.59 3.35 -3.71
CA PRO A 25 -18.45 3.84 -4.78
C PRO A 25 -18.77 5.32 -4.62
N SER A 26 -18.66 6.08 -5.72
CA SER A 26 -18.89 7.53 -5.70
C SER A 26 -20.35 7.86 -5.37
N ALA A 27 -20.57 9.01 -4.71
CA ALA A 27 -21.92 9.49 -4.38
C ALA A 27 -22.83 9.58 -5.62
N ARG A 28 -22.28 9.86 -6.80
CA ARG A 28 -23.00 9.86 -8.08
C ARG A 28 -23.62 8.50 -8.39
N ILE A 29 -22.85 7.42 -8.26
CA ILE A 29 -23.31 6.05 -8.53
C ILE A 29 -24.42 5.65 -7.56
N ILE A 30 -24.31 6.10 -6.29
CA ILE A 30 -25.33 5.87 -5.27
C ILE A 30 -26.64 6.58 -5.66
N MET A 31 -26.56 7.83 -6.11
CA MET A 31 -27.73 8.61 -6.53
C MET A 31 -28.37 8.06 -7.82
N GLU A 32 -27.57 7.60 -8.79
CA GLU A 32 -28.06 6.94 -10.02
C GLU A 32 -28.84 5.66 -9.68
N LYS A 33 -28.29 4.80 -8.81
CA LYS A 33 -28.97 3.58 -8.33
C LYS A 33 -30.30 3.88 -7.63
N TRP A 34 -30.38 5.00 -6.92
CA TRP A 34 -31.60 5.45 -6.26
C TRP A 34 -32.63 6.00 -7.26
N ALA A 35 -32.16 6.75 -8.26
CA ALA A 35 -32.99 7.28 -9.35
C ALA A 35 -33.58 6.18 -10.23
N ASP A 36 -32.84 5.07 -10.41
CA ASP A 36 -33.28 3.89 -11.17
C ASP A 36 -34.36 3.06 -10.45
N GLY A 37 -34.77 3.45 -9.23
CA GLY A 37 -35.82 2.76 -8.48
C GLY A 37 -35.41 1.39 -7.93
N VAL A 38 -34.11 1.12 -7.85
CA VAL A 38 -33.58 -0.14 -7.29
C VAL A 38 -34.07 -0.30 -5.85
N ALA A 39 -34.54 -1.50 -5.50
CA ALA A 39 -34.93 -1.80 -4.13
C ALA A 39 -33.77 -1.51 -3.18
N ARG A 40 -34.05 -0.83 -2.06
CA ARG A 40 -33.05 -0.36 -1.09
C ARG A 40 -32.07 -1.45 -0.67
N THR A 41 -32.57 -2.67 -0.48
CA THR A 41 -31.79 -3.86 -0.12
C THR A 41 -30.76 -4.22 -1.19
N ASP A 42 -31.15 -4.24 -2.46
CA ASP A 42 -30.26 -4.60 -3.58
C ASP A 42 -29.19 -3.54 -3.81
N ALA A 43 -29.56 -2.25 -3.66
CA ALA A 43 -28.62 -1.14 -3.72
C ALA A 43 -27.57 -1.23 -2.59
N LEU A 44 -28.00 -1.54 -1.37
CA LEU A 44 -27.09 -1.70 -0.22
C LEU A 44 -26.14 -2.89 -0.39
N VAL A 45 -26.62 -4.02 -0.89
CA VAL A 45 -25.79 -5.20 -1.14
C VAL A 45 -24.71 -4.88 -2.18
N LEU A 46 -25.09 -4.22 -3.28
CA LEU A 46 -24.15 -3.87 -4.35
C LEU A 46 -23.10 -2.85 -3.89
N LEU A 47 -23.51 -1.82 -3.15
CA LEU A 47 -22.58 -0.81 -2.62
C LEU A 47 -21.63 -1.39 -1.58
N THR A 48 -22.14 -2.23 -0.67
CA THR A 48 -21.33 -2.89 0.35
C THR A 48 -20.34 -3.85 -0.28
N GLY A 49 -20.76 -4.63 -1.29
CA GLY A 49 -19.86 -5.48 -2.08
C GLY A 49 -18.73 -4.69 -2.72
N ALA A 50 -19.04 -3.58 -3.40
CA ALA A 50 -18.04 -2.71 -4.01
C ALA A 50 -17.05 -2.11 -2.98
N MET A 51 -17.53 -1.77 -1.78
CA MET A 51 -16.66 -1.31 -0.69
C MET A 51 -15.73 -2.41 -0.17
N VAL A 52 -16.26 -3.63 0.02
CA VAL A 52 -15.48 -4.79 0.45
C VAL A 52 -14.42 -5.15 -0.58
N ASP A 53 -14.75 -5.11 -1.86
CA ASP A 53 -13.81 -5.37 -2.95
C ASP A 53 -12.69 -4.31 -2.98
N ALA A 54 -13.03 -3.03 -2.90
CA ALA A 54 -12.07 -1.95 -2.83
C ALA A 54 -11.14 -2.10 -1.61
N GLN A 55 -11.70 -2.44 -0.44
CA GLN A 55 -10.91 -2.66 0.77
C GLN A 55 -9.99 -3.88 0.65
N THR A 56 -10.46 -4.96 0.04
CA THR A 56 -9.67 -6.18 -0.19
C THR A 56 -8.49 -5.92 -1.12
N GLN A 57 -8.70 -5.16 -2.19
CA GLN A 57 -7.62 -4.76 -3.09
C GLN A 57 -6.60 -3.85 -2.40
N ASN A 58 -7.08 -2.83 -1.67
CA ASN A 58 -6.22 -1.93 -0.91
C ASN A 58 -5.41 -2.68 0.16
N SER A 59 -6.00 -3.66 0.84
CA SER A 59 -5.33 -4.48 1.86
C SER A 59 -4.18 -5.32 1.27
N LYS A 60 -4.36 -5.90 0.08
CA LYS A 60 -3.29 -6.62 -0.62
C LYS A 60 -2.11 -5.71 -0.95
N GLU A 61 -2.39 -4.51 -1.46
CA GLU A 61 -1.37 -3.51 -1.79
C GLU A 61 -0.63 -3.00 -0.54
N LEU A 62 -1.36 -2.73 0.54
CA LEU A 62 -0.80 -2.41 1.87
C LEU A 62 0.12 -3.53 2.38
N GLY A 63 -0.30 -4.79 2.29
CA GLY A 63 0.50 -5.94 2.72
C GLY A 63 1.80 -6.10 1.93
N ARG A 64 1.76 -5.86 0.61
CA ARG A 64 2.97 -5.85 -0.24
C ARG A 64 3.94 -4.76 0.19
N ARG A 65 3.43 -3.54 0.48
CA ARG A 65 4.24 -2.42 0.97
C ARG A 65 4.83 -2.66 2.35
N ALA A 66 4.05 -3.21 3.27
CA ALA A 66 4.53 -3.56 4.60
C ALA A 66 5.70 -4.56 4.51
N ARG A 67 5.63 -5.53 3.59
CA ARG A 67 6.75 -6.46 3.33
C ARG A 67 7.97 -5.76 2.72
N ALA A 68 7.77 -4.88 1.73
CA ALA A 68 8.86 -4.11 1.14
C ALA A 68 9.55 -3.19 2.17
N TYR A 69 8.77 -2.52 3.02
CA TYR A 69 9.28 -1.69 4.11
C TYR A 69 10.09 -2.53 5.11
N ARG A 70 9.57 -3.69 5.54
CA ARG A 70 10.29 -4.61 6.43
C ARG A 70 11.62 -5.07 5.81
N ALA A 71 11.63 -5.41 4.52
CA ALA A 71 12.86 -5.78 3.82
C ALA A 71 13.88 -4.63 3.78
N ALA A 72 13.43 -3.40 3.50
CA ALA A 72 14.29 -2.22 3.51
C ALA A 72 14.90 -1.97 4.91
N VAL A 73 14.12 -2.12 5.98
CA VAL A 73 14.63 -2.00 7.36
C VAL A 73 15.69 -3.05 7.66
N LEU A 74 15.50 -4.31 7.23
CA LEU A 74 16.50 -5.36 7.40
C LEU A 74 17.80 -5.06 6.65
N ILE A 75 17.71 -4.52 5.43
CA ILE A 75 18.87 -4.10 4.65
C ILE A 75 19.61 -2.96 5.37
N LEU A 76 18.89 -1.95 5.85
CA LEU A 76 19.48 -0.86 6.62
C LEU A 76 20.17 -1.34 7.90
N LEU A 77 19.56 -2.27 8.63
CA LEU A 77 20.18 -2.90 9.81
C LEU A 77 21.49 -3.61 9.45
N ALA A 78 21.50 -4.41 8.39
CA ALA A 78 22.71 -5.10 7.94
C ALA A 78 23.83 -4.11 7.56
N GLN A 79 23.48 -3.00 6.92
CA GLN A 79 24.43 -1.94 6.57
C GLN A 79 25.04 -1.29 7.81
N VAL A 80 24.22 -0.93 8.79
CA VAL A 80 24.68 -0.32 10.04
C VAL A 80 25.62 -1.28 10.77
N LEU A 81 25.26 -2.57 10.89
CA LEU A 81 26.12 -3.58 11.51
C LEU A 81 27.45 -3.74 10.79
N THR A 82 27.44 -3.73 9.46
CA THR A 82 28.66 -3.81 8.64
C THR A 82 29.56 -2.60 8.87
N LEU A 83 28.97 -1.40 8.97
CA LEU A 83 29.70 -0.17 9.26
C LEU A 83 30.34 -0.21 10.66
N VAL A 84 29.58 -0.65 11.66
CA VAL A 84 30.07 -0.81 13.04
C VAL A 84 31.23 -1.81 13.07
N ALA A 85 31.08 -2.98 12.44
CA ALA A 85 32.14 -3.98 12.38
C ALA A 85 33.41 -3.45 11.71
N ALA A 86 33.28 -2.66 10.64
CA ALA A 86 34.41 -2.03 9.98
C ALA A 86 35.14 -1.02 10.90
N ILE A 87 34.39 -0.22 11.67
CA ILE A 87 34.97 0.72 12.65
C ILE A 87 35.70 -0.03 13.76
N PHE A 88 35.16 -1.15 14.25
CA PHE A 88 35.83 -1.96 15.28
C PHE A 88 37.09 -2.68 14.78
N GLN A 89 37.24 -2.85 13.47
CA GLN A 89 38.43 -3.47 12.85
C GLN A 89 39.46 -2.44 12.35
N SER A 90 39.17 -1.14 12.42
CA SER A 90 40.10 -0.04 12.10
C SER A 90 40.75 0.51 13.35
#